data_AF-M4RWY3-F1
#
_entry.id   AF-M4RWY3-F1
#
_cell.length_a   1.000
_cell.length_b   1.000
_cell.length_c   1.000
_cell.angle_alpha   90.00
_cell.angle_beta   90.00
_cell.angle_gamma   90.00
#
_symmetry.space_group_name_H-M   'P 1'
#
loop_
_entity.id
_entity.type
_entity.pdbx_description
1 polymer ?
#
loop_
_entity_poly.entity_id
_entity_poly.type
_entity_poly.pdbx_seq_one_letter_code
_entity_poly.pdbx_strand_id
1 'polypeptide(L)'
;MLALPFITAPAHAVTTVDSSAYALSASLSAVNAVLVDIGPLAAADGTAAPAYNDSAALATIDQQLQFAGLGLVSINQRLNTGVVTSSASSPYPVMPTGTATSAIAGIDIGLETQVLFLPPLTILGLTADAITSTTSVSAVGGLSATGATTIAGLDLTGLGLGGLFIDAALFVNPDPNTVLLDLLGLRIVLNEQTSWGDGVNSIGLATNALRITFDDFLLGGRLVSGDVILGHSQASITDFVQQNAVPEPASWALMIMGFGLVGSAMRIRKARPAMA
;
A
#
# COMPACT_ATOMS: atom_id res chain seq x y z
N MET A 1 53.58 -17.36 21.58
CA MET A 1 52.57 -16.48 20.94
C MET A 1 51.59 -17.39 20.21
N LEU A 2 50.38 -17.54 20.76
CA LEU A 2 49.35 -18.41 20.18
C LEU A 2 48.38 -17.51 19.41
N ALA A 3 48.40 -17.57 18.08
CA ALA A 3 47.46 -16.83 17.24
C ALA A 3 46.11 -17.58 17.24
N LEU A 4 45.06 -16.93 17.75
CA LEU A 4 43.70 -17.42 17.64
C LEU A 4 43.23 -17.24 16.19
N PRO A 5 42.60 -18.26 15.56
CA PRO A 5 42.04 -18.11 14.23
C PRO A 5 40.79 -17.20 14.31
N PHE A 6 40.81 -16.09 13.58
CA PHE A 6 39.61 -15.30 13.34
C PHE A 6 38.65 -16.14 12.48
N ILE A 7 37.56 -16.60 13.11
CA ILE A 7 36.44 -17.20 12.38
C ILE A 7 35.64 -16.03 11.82
N THR A 8 35.83 -15.73 10.53
CA THR A 8 34.96 -14.80 9.81
C THR A 8 33.62 -15.51 9.57
N ALA A 9 32.62 -15.24 10.40
CA ALA A 9 31.25 -15.61 10.10
C ALA A 9 30.77 -14.80 8.87
N PRO A 10 30.05 -15.39 7.91
CA PRO A 10 29.43 -14.63 6.83
C PRO A 10 28.51 -13.57 7.42
N ALA A 11 28.52 -12.37 6.84
CA ALA A 11 27.58 -11.31 7.22
C ALA A 11 26.16 -11.82 6.98
N HIS A 12 25.41 -12.04 8.06
CA HIS A 12 23.98 -12.33 7.95
C HIS A 12 23.29 -11.07 7.43
N ALA A 13 22.44 -11.22 6.41
CA ALA A 13 21.57 -10.16 5.96
C ALA A 13 20.69 -9.72 7.14
N VAL A 14 20.61 -8.41 7.37
CA VAL A 14 19.88 -7.83 8.50
C VAL A 14 18.47 -7.56 8.01
N THR A 15 17.46 -8.15 8.65
CA THR A 15 16.06 -7.89 8.32
C THR A 15 15.79 -6.40 8.35
N THR A 16 15.23 -5.88 7.27
CA THR A 16 14.78 -4.50 7.17
C THR A 16 13.26 -4.44 7.15
N VAL A 17 12.71 -3.40 7.75
CA VAL A 17 11.28 -3.09 7.66
C VAL A 17 11.12 -1.67 7.17
N ASP A 18 10.60 -1.54 5.95
CA ASP A 18 10.37 -0.26 5.28
C ASP A 18 8.87 0.03 5.26
N SER A 19 8.49 1.28 5.47
CA SER A 19 7.12 1.73 5.22
C SER A 19 7.10 3.18 4.79
N SER A 20 6.13 3.52 3.94
CA SER A 20 5.90 4.89 3.49
C SER A 20 4.46 5.13 3.10
N ALA A 21 4.02 6.38 3.18
CA ALA A 21 2.69 6.81 2.80
C ALA A 21 2.71 8.25 2.27
N TYR A 22 1.78 8.56 1.37
CA TYR A 22 1.52 9.92 0.94
C TYR A 22 0.04 10.10 0.60
N ALA A 23 -0.46 11.32 0.77
CA ALA A 23 -1.87 11.64 0.60
C ALA A 23 -2.26 11.69 -0.88
N LEU A 24 -1.49 12.40 -1.69
CA LEU A 24 -1.83 12.65 -3.08
C LEU A 24 -0.58 12.74 -3.96
N SER A 25 -0.67 12.13 -5.14
CA SER A 25 0.29 12.27 -6.23
C SER A 25 -0.49 12.33 -7.54
N ALA A 26 -0.10 13.18 -8.47
CA ALA A 26 -0.73 13.26 -9.78
C ALA A 26 0.29 13.63 -10.85
N SER A 27 0.33 12.85 -11.93
CA SER A 27 1.11 13.13 -13.12
C SER A 27 0.18 13.07 -14.33
N LEU A 28 -0.06 14.22 -14.96
CA LEU A 28 -0.95 14.34 -16.11
C LEU A 28 -0.23 14.99 -17.27
N SER A 29 -0.36 14.40 -18.46
CA SER A 29 0.20 14.94 -19.70
C SER A 29 -0.89 15.14 -20.75
N ALA A 30 -0.77 16.18 -21.54
CA ALA A 30 -1.62 16.41 -22.71
C ALA A 30 -0.79 16.50 -23.98
N VAL A 31 -1.27 15.89 -25.07
CA VAL A 31 -0.59 15.92 -26.38
C VAL A 31 -0.25 17.36 -26.75
N ASN A 32 1.04 17.65 -27.00
CA ASN A 32 1.61 18.97 -27.31
C ASN A 32 1.50 20.03 -26.18
N ALA A 33 2.01 19.78 -24.97
CA ALA A 33 2.90 20.73 -24.25
C ALA A 33 2.74 20.81 -22.72
N VAL A 34 1.72 20.23 -22.08
CA VAL A 34 1.53 20.43 -20.63
C VAL A 34 1.71 19.12 -19.89
N LEU A 35 2.77 19.07 -19.08
CA LEU A 35 2.93 18.10 -18.00
C LEU A 35 2.58 18.82 -16.70
N VAL A 36 1.66 18.25 -15.93
CA VAL A 36 1.35 18.64 -14.57
C VAL A 36 1.84 17.52 -13.68
N ASP A 37 2.72 17.86 -12.74
CA ASP A 37 3.23 16.94 -11.74
C ASP A 37 3.00 17.56 -10.35
N ILE A 38 2.35 16.80 -9.48
CA ILE A 38 1.93 17.21 -8.14
C ILE A 38 2.27 16.09 -7.18
N GLY A 39 2.94 16.44 -6.08
CA GLY A 39 3.24 15.52 -4.99
C GLY A 39 4.55 14.74 -5.18
N PRO A 40 4.80 13.73 -4.34
CA PRO A 40 3.91 13.24 -3.28
C PRO A 40 3.66 14.30 -2.18
N LEU A 41 2.39 14.52 -1.84
CA LEU A 41 1.98 15.47 -0.80
C LEU A 41 1.78 14.76 0.54
N ALA A 42 2.18 15.43 1.63
CA ALA A 42 2.19 14.88 2.99
C ALA A 42 2.89 13.51 3.06
N ALA A 43 4.10 13.39 2.51
CA ALA A 43 4.86 12.14 2.53
C ALA A 43 5.46 11.85 3.92
N ALA A 44 5.35 10.61 4.36
CA ALA A 44 6.03 10.07 5.55
C ALA A 44 6.64 8.71 5.19
N ASP A 45 7.86 8.46 5.63
CA ASP A 45 8.61 7.24 5.33
C ASP A 45 9.61 6.90 6.45
N GLY A 46 10.02 5.64 6.52
CA GLY A 46 11.09 5.22 7.40
C GLY A 46 11.56 3.78 7.14
N THR A 47 12.75 3.48 7.65
CA THR A 47 13.41 2.17 7.57
C THR A 47 13.88 1.76 8.95
N ALA A 48 13.45 0.58 9.41
CA ALA A 48 13.89 -0.01 10.65
C ALA A 48 14.90 -1.14 10.39
N ALA A 49 15.90 -1.37 11.26
CA ALA A 49 16.14 -0.75 12.57
C ALA A 49 16.94 0.58 12.48
N PRO A 50 16.80 1.51 13.46
CA PRO A 50 15.98 1.42 14.68
C PRO A 50 14.47 1.64 14.44
N ALA A 51 13.66 1.48 15.49
CA ALA A 51 12.24 1.74 15.43
C ALA A 51 11.95 3.21 15.06
N TYR A 52 10.90 3.44 14.28
CA TYR A 52 10.48 4.77 13.84
C TYR A 52 8.95 4.92 13.88
N ASN A 53 8.50 6.16 13.93
CA ASN A 53 7.09 6.55 13.86
C ASN A 53 7.02 7.98 13.31
N ASP A 54 7.00 8.08 11.99
CA ASP A 54 7.04 9.34 11.28
C ASP A 54 5.67 9.65 10.70
N SER A 55 5.34 10.94 10.66
CA SER A 55 4.06 11.42 10.14
C SER A 55 4.20 12.78 9.49
N ALA A 56 3.38 13.02 8.48
CA ALA A 56 3.26 14.29 7.78
C ALA A 56 1.78 14.64 7.64
N ALA A 57 1.48 15.94 7.68
CA ALA A 57 0.12 16.43 7.53
C ALA A 57 0.08 17.77 6.79
N LEU A 58 -0.98 17.99 6.02
CA LEU A 58 -1.33 19.29 5.47
C LEU A 58 -2.76 19.61 5.89
N ALA A 59 -3.02 20.87 6.23
CA ALA A 59 -4.35 21.28 6.69
C ALA A 59 -5.40 21.21 5.57
N THR A 60 -4.97 21.55 4.35
CA THR A 60 -5.78 21.58 3.13
C THR A 60 -4.84 21.49 1.94
N ILE A 61 -5.29 20.81 0.89
CA ILE A 61 -4.73 20.94 -0.46
C ILE A 61 -5.79 21.69 -1.25
N ASP A 62 -5.46 22.86 -1.79
CA ASP A 62 -6.36 23.63 -2.64
C ASP A 62 -5.61 24.02 -3.91
N GLN A 63 -6.00 23.40 -5.02
CA GLN A 63 -5.33 23.54 -6.28
C GLN A 63 -6.35 23.70 -7.40
N GLN A 64 -6.12 24.73 -8.21
CA GLN A 64 -6.86 24.96 -9.44
C GLN A 64 -5.85 25.12 -10.57
N LEU A 65 -5.93 24.23 -11.56
CA LEU A 65 -5.10 24.29 -12.76
C LEU A 65 -5.99 24.53 -13.97
N GLN A 66 -5.64 25.56 -14.73
CA GLN A 66 -6.26 25.83 -16.02
C GLN A 66 -5.32 25.40 -17.13
N PHE A 67 -5.78 24.48 -17.96
CA PHE A 67 -5.12 24.09 -19.18
C PHE A 67 -5.71 24.88 -20.35
N ALA A 68 -4.85 25.38 -21.22
CA ALA A 68 -5.27 25.89 -22.52
C ALA A 68 -5.75 24.71 -23.37
N GLY A 69 -7.06 24.65 -23.65
CA GLY A 69 -7.61 23.73 -24.64
C GLY A 69 -7.36 24.25 -26.06
N LEU A 70 -7.95 23.59 -27.06
CA LEU A 70 -7.85 24.04 -28.44
C LEU A 70 -8.89 25.13 -28.74
N GLY A 71 -8.42 26.28 -29.24
CA GLY A 71 -9.28 27.39 -29.67
C GLY A 71 -9.99 28.09 -28.51
N LEU A 72 -11.30 27.91 -28.42
CA LEU A 72 -12.21 28.62 -27.49
C LEU A 72 -12.53 27.81 -26.22
N VAL A 73 -11.88 26.66 -26.03
CA VAL A 73 -12.13 25.74 -24.91
C VAL A 73 -10.99 25.83 -23.90
N SER A 74 -11.30 26.02 -22.62
CA SER A 74 -10.36 25.79 -21.52
C SER A 74 -10.78 24.58 -20.69
N ILE A 75 -9.80 23.91 -20.11
CA ILE A 75 -10.03 22.80 -19.18
C ILE A 75 -9.56 23.28 -17.82
N ASN A 76 -10.40 23.13 -16.80
CA ASN A 76 -10.06 23.46 -15.43
C ASN A 76 -10.05 22.16 -14.63
N GLN A 77 -8.94 21.91 -13.94
CA GLN A 77 -8.88 20.93 -12.86
C GLN A 77 -9.04 21.68 -11.54
N ARG A 78 -9.87 21.12 -10.66
CA ARG A 78 -9.99 21.51 -9.27
C ARG A 78 -9.65 20.31 -8.40
N LEU A 79 -8.86 20.54 -7.38
CA LEU A 79 -8.55 19.60 -6.32
C LEU A 79 -8.65 20.37 -5.00
N ASN A 80 -9.59 19.98 -4.17
CA ASN A 80 -9.73 20.50 -2.82
C ASN A 80 -9.77 19.32 -1.84
N THR A 81 -9.02 19.44 -0.75
CA THR A 81 -9.10 18.53 0.38
C THR A 81 -9.24 19.28 1.69
N GLY A 82 -9.84 18.63 2.68
CA GLY A 82 -9.59 19.00 4.08
C GLY A 82 -8.23 18.49 4.53
N VAL A 83 -8.14 18.16 5.82
CA VAL A 83 -6.90 17.70 6.44
C VAL A 83 -6.46 16.39 5.82
N VAL A 84 -5.18 16.33 5.44
CA VAL A 84 -4.54 15.09 5.00
C VAL A 84 -3.45 14.72 5.99
N THR A 85 -3.34 13.43 6.27
CA THR A 85 -2.30 12.86 7.13
C THR A 85 -1.73 11.61 6.49
N SER A 86 -0.42 11.41 6.64
CA SER A 86 0.25 10.16 6.32
C SER A 86 1.13 9.78 7.50
N SER A 87 1.24 8.49 7.78
CA SER A 87 2.13 7.96 8.80
C SER A 87 2.81 6.69 8.33
N ALA A 88 4.06 6.52 8.75
CA ALA A 88 4.89 5.35 8.52
C ALA A 88 5.52 4.96 9.86
N SER A 89 5.38 3.70 10.29
CA SER A 89 5.96 3.26 11.55
C SER A 89 6.41 1.79 11.53
N SER A 90 7.45 1.52 12.32
CA SER A 90 7.85 0.16 12.66
C SER A 90 8.43 0.10 14.08
N PRO A 91 7.99 -0.84 14.93
CA PRO A 91 8.63 -1.12 16.21
C PRO A 91 9.87 -2.02 16.10
N TYR A 92 10.32 -2.44 14.90
CA TYR A 92 11.51 -3.26 14.74
C TYR A 92 12.76 -2.51 15.27
N PRO A 93 13.63 -3.13 16.08
CA PRO A 93 13.87 -4.56 16.24
C PRO A 93 13.03 -5.29 17.30
N VAL A 94 12.11 -4.61 18.00
CA VAL A 94 11.27 -5.26 19.03
C VAL A 94 10.31 -6.26 18.40
N MET A 95 9.69 -5.89 17.27
CA MET A 95 8.80 -6.76 16.52
C MET A 95 8.96 -6.49 15.01
N PRO A 96 9.10 -7.51 14.15
CA PRO A 96 9.31 -7.35 12.71
C PRO A 96 7.97 -7.08 12.01
N THR A 97 7.42 -5.91 12.28
CA THR A 97 6.17 -5.42 11.69
C THR A 97 6.35 -3.99 11.19
N GLY A 98 5.66 -3.63 10.13
CA GLY A 98 5.63 -2.28 9.59
C GLY A 98 4.21 -1.88 9.24
N THR A 99 3.87 -0.62 9.43
CA THR A 99 2.58 -0.05 9.05
C THR A 99 2.77 1.27 8.33
N ALA A 100 1.91 1.51 7.36
CA ALA A 100 1.76 2.79 6.69
C ALA A 100 0.28 3.11 6.53
N THR A 101 -0.09 4.37 6.74
CA THR A 101 -1.46 4.85 6.63
C THR A 101 -1.47 6.19 5.94
N SER A 102 -2.43 6.40 5.06
CA SER A 102 -2.76 7.72 4.52
C SER A 102 -4.25 7.97 4.73
N ALA A 103 -4.59 9.14 5.27
CA ALA A 103 -5.96 9.58 5.47
C ALA A 103 -6.18 10.97 4.85
N ILE A 104 -7.29 11.14 4.16
CA ILE A 104 -7.74 12.38 3.54
C ILE A 104 -9.14 12.66 4.06
N ALA A 105 -9.34 13.78 4.75
CA ALA A 105 -10.64 14.23 5.20
C ALA A 105 -11.21 15.22 4.19
N GLY A 106 -12.39 14.94 3.65
CA GLY A 106 -13.05 15.74 2.63
C GLY A 106 -12.23 15.82 1.35
N ILE A 107 -12.77 15.35 0.25
CA ILE A 107 -12.16 15.54 -1.05
C ILE A 107 -13.19 15.95 -2.08
N ASP A 108 -12.77 16.86 -2.94
CA ASP A 108 -13.48 17.24 -4.13
C ASP A 108 -12.48 17.42 -5.29
N ILE A 109 -12.58 16.54 -6.28
CA ILE A 109 -11.86 16.61 -7.53
C ILE A 109 -12.85 16.90 -8.65
N GLY A 110 -12.55 17.92 -9.45
CA GLY A 110 -13.33 18.26 -10.63
C GLY A 110 -12.46 18.41 -11.86
N LEU A 111 -12.91 17.86 -12.98
CA LEU A 111 -12.46 18.21 -14.32
C LEU A 111 -13.61 18.87 -15.05
N GLU A 112 -13.42 20.13 -15.40
CA GLU A 112 -14.42 20.97 -16.04
C GLU A 112 -13.90 21.45 -17.39
N THR A 113 -14.79 21.52 -18.37
CA THR A 113 -14.51 22.18 -19.65
C THR A 113 -15.36 23.44 -19.74
N GLN A 114 -14.76 24.54 -20.17
CA GLN A 114 -15.47 25.78 -20.43
C GLN A 114 -15.24 26.18 -21.89
N VAL A 115 -16.34 26.34 -22.64
CA VAL A 115 -16.31 26.91 -23.99
C VAL A 115 -16.64 28.39 -23.88
N LEU A 116 -15.97 29.24 -24.66
CA LEU A 116 -16.20 30.69 -24.63
C LEU A 116 -17.71 31.01 -24.76
N PHE A 117 -18.22 31.83 -23.84
CA PHE A 117 -19.62 32.24 -23.71
C PHE A 117 -20.62 31.15 -23.29
N LEU A 118 -20.17 29.93 -22.98
CA LEU A 118 -21.00 28.89 -22.37
C LEU A 118 -20.63 28.70 -20.89
N PRO A 119 -21.58 28.21 -20.05
CA PRO A 119 -21.26 27.82 -18.69
C PRO A 119 -20.26 26.64 -18.68
N PRO A 120 -19.40 26.53 -17.64
CA PRO A 120 -18.57 25.35 -17.44
C PRO A 120 -19.39 24.07 -17.35
N LEU A 121 -18.87 23.01 -17.94
CA LEU A 121 -19.45 21.67 -17.91
C LEU A 121 -18.50 20.75 -17.15
N THR A 122 -18.99 20.12 -16.08
CA THR A 122 -18.25 19.09 -15.34
C THR A 122 -18.21 17.81 -16.16
N ILE A 123 -17.01 17.42 -16.60
CA ILE A 123 -16.77 16.19 -17.33
C ILE A 123 -16.62 15.02 -16.35
N LEU A 124 -15.90 15.24 -15.25
CA LEU A 124 -15.70 14.28 -14.17
C LEU A 124 -15.71 15.04 -12.85
N GLY A 125 -16.55 14.63 -11.92
CA GLY A 125 -16.56 15.09 -10.54
C GLY A 125 -16.44 13.89 -9.62
N LEU A 126 -15.57 13.97 -8.63
CA LEU A 126 -15.39 12.95 -7.60
C LEU A 126 -15.35 13.63 -6.24
N THR A 127 -16.22 13.20 -5.34
CA THR A 127 -16.22 13.68 -3.95
C THR A 127 -16.20 12.51 -2.98
N ALA A 128 -15.57 12.69 -1.82
CA ALA A 128 -15.71 11.77 -0.70
C ALA A 128 -15.53 12.52 0.63
N ASP A 129 -16.22 12.07 1.68
CA ASP A 129 -16.12 12.66 3.01
C ASP A 129 -14.82 12.27 3.71
N ALA A 130 -14.34 11.04 3.47
CA ALA A 130 -13.06 10.57 3.97
C ALA A 130 -12.53 9.42 3.12
N ILE A 131 -11.22 9.40 2.91
CA ILE A 131 -10.49 8.29 2.29
C ILE A 131 -9.39 7.87 3.25
N THR A 132 -9.28 6.58 3.56
CA THR A 132 -8.15 6.03 4.30
C THR A 132 -7.59 4.81 3.59
N SER A 133 -6.28 4.77 3.39
CA SER A 133 -5.52 3.57 2.96
C SER A 133 -4.62 3.14 4.10
N THR A 134 -4.56 1.84 4.36
CA THR A 134 -3.64 1.25 5.33
C THR A 134 -2.98 0.01 4.74
N THR A 135 -1.67 -0.07 4.92
CA THR A 135 -0.88 -1.25 4.60
C THR A 135 -0.10 -1.68 5.84
N SER A 136 -0.07 -2.99 6.09
CA SER A 136 0.73 -3.58 7.15
C SER A 136 1.47 -4.82 6.67
N VAL A 137 2.66 -5.02 7.23
CA VAL A 137 3.48 -6.21 7.03
C VAL A 137 3.88 -6.79 8.38
N SER A 138 4.01 -8.11 8.44
CA SER A 138 4.40 -8.84 9.64
C SER A 138 5.22 -10.06 9.27
N ALA A 139 6.28 -10.30 10.05
CA ALA A 139 6.99 -11.58 10.07
C ALA A 139 6.66 -12.44 11.31
N VAL A 140 5.66 -12.04 12.11
CA VAL A 140 5.21 -12.80 13.30
C VAL A 140 4.41 -14.01 12.86
N GLY A 141 4.94 -15.21 13.08
CA GLY A 141 4.29 -16.46 12.65
C GLY A 141 4.43 -16.78 11.16
N GLY A 142 5.26 -16.01 10.44
CA GLY A 142 5.45 -16.11 8.99
C GLY A 142 5.33 -14.75 8.32
N LEU A 143 5.81 -14.64 7.08
CA LEU A 143 5.65 -13.41 6.29
C LEU A 143 4.20 -13.24 5.84
N SER A 144 3.64 -12.08 6.15
CA SER A 144 2.28 -11.69 5.78
C SER A 144 2.20 -10.19 5.51
N ALA A 145 1.34 -9.81 4.57
CA ALA A 145 1.06 -8.43 4.24
C ALA A 145 -0.45 -8.27 4.03
N THR A 146 -1.01 -7.18 4.53
CA THR A 146 -2.43 -6.86 4.41
C THR A 146 -2.61 -5.40 4.06
N GLY A 147 -3.53 -5.14 3.14
CA GLY A 147 -3.89 -3.81 2.68
C GLY A 147 -5.39 -3.63 2.81
N ALA A 148 -5.82 -2.43 3.17
CA ALA A 148 -7.22 -2.08 3.25
C ALA A 148 -7.43 -0.62 2.88
N THR A 149 -8.61 -0.35 2.31
CA THR A 149 -9.08 0.99 2.02
C THR A 149 -10.45 1.18 2.63
N THR A 150 -10.70 2.36 3.20
CA THR A 150 -12.03 2.81 3.58
C THR A 150 -12.37 4.11 2.87
N ILE A 151 -13.60 4.22 2.35
CA ILE A 151 -14.07 5.42 1.64
C ILE A 151 -15.46 5.79 2.14
N ALA A 152 -15.60 6.92 2.83
CA ALA A 152 -16.88 7.44 3.27
C ALA A 152 -17.44 8.43 2.25
N GLY A 153 -18.73 8.28 1.90
CA GLY A 153 -19.45 9.27 1.09
C GLY A 153 -18.91 9.44 -0.34
N LEU A 154 -18.34 8.39 -0.94
CA LEU A 154 -17.86 8.46 -2.32
C LEU A 154 -19.02 8.74 -3.28
N ASP A 155 -18.87 9.76 -4.11
CA ASP A 155 -19.79 10.08 -5.18
C ASP A 155 -19.01 10.38 -6.46
N LEU A 156 -19.56 9.94 -7.59
CA LEU A 156 -19.01 10.17 -8.92
C LEU A 156 -20.08 10.76 -9.83
N THR A 157 -19.76 11.93 -10.38
CA THR A 157 -20.65 12.71 -11.24
C THR A 157 -19.94 13.13 -12.53
N GLY A 158 -20.70 13.64 -13.50
CA GLY A 158 -20.14 14.30 -14.68
C GLY A 158 -20.75 13.85 -15.99
N LEU A 159 -20.69 14.75 -16.98
CA LEU A 159 -21.23 14.56 -18.31
C LEU A 159 -20.35 13.65 -19.17
N GLY A 160 -19.05 13.49 -18.83
CA GLY A 160 -18.15 12.54 -19.46
C GLY A 160 -18.56 11.08 -19.27
N LEU A 161 -19.45 10.82 -18.31
CA LEU A 161 -20.05 9.52 -18.05
C LEU A 161 -21.41 9.34 -18.76
N GLY A 162 -21.80 10.25 -19.65
CA GLY A 162 -23.11 10.23 -20.30
C GLY A 162 -24.29 10.57 -19.37
N GLY A 163 -24.02 11.28 -18.26
CA GLY A 163 -25.01 11.54 -17.22
C GLY A 163 -25.23 10.37 -16.25
N LEU A 164 -24.36 9.36 -16.29
CA LEU A 164 -24.34 8.28 -15.31
C LEU A 164 -23.99 8.85 -13.93
N PHE A 165 -24.91 8.63 -12.99
CA PHE A 165 -24.66 8.79 -11.56
C PHE A 165 -24.27 7.42 -11.01
N ILE A 166 -23.12 7.33 -10.36
CA ILE A 166 -22.73 6.12 -9.65
C ILE A 166 -22.80 6.44 -8.16
N ASP A 167 -23.77 5.82 -7.48
CA ASP A 167 -23.81 5.85 -6.01
C ASP A 167 -22.66 4.99 -5.47
N ALA A 168 -21.50 5.61 -5.40
CA ALA A 168 -20.28 4.96 -4.97
C ALA A 168 -20.21 4.83 -3.44
N ALA A 169 -21.22 5.29 -2.70
CA ALA A 169 -21.36 5.09 -1.26
C ALA A 169 -21.51 3.60 -0.88
N LEU A 170 -21.76 2.72 -1.86
CA LEU A 170 -21.73 1.27 -1.68
C LEU A 170 -20.30 0.73 -1.47
N PHE A 171 -19.26 1.50 -1.82
CA PHE A 171 -17.86 1.06 -1.78
C PHE A 171 -17.12 1.58 -0.53
N VAL A 172 -17.74 1.42 0.64
CA VAL A 172 -17.13 1.86 1.91
C VAL A 172 -15.84 1.10 2.23
N ASN A 173 -15.82 -0.20 1.95
CA ASN A 173 -14.65 -1.06 2.13
C ASN A 173 -14.51 -1.93 0.87
N PRO A 174 -14.02 -1.36 -0.25
CA PRO A 174 -13.95 -2.09 -1.50
C PRO A 174 -12.98 -3.27 -1.39
N ASP A 175 -13.32 -4.40 -2.03
CA ASP A 175 -12.40 -5.52 -2.14
C ASP A 175 -11.12 -5.10 -2.88
N PRO A 176 -9.97 -5.79 -2.67
CA PRO A 176 -8.74 -5.46 -3.37
C PRO A 176 -8.91 -5.39 -4.89
N ASN A 177 -8.39 -4.33 -5.51
CA ASN A 177 -8.42 -4.08 -6.95
C ASN A 177 -9.85 -3.94 -7.54
N THR A 178 -10.78 -3.35 -6.80
CA THR A 178 -12.15 -3.10 -7.27
C THR A 178 -12.16 -2.04 -8.37
N VAL A 179 -12.62 -2.39 -9.58
CA VAL A 179 -12.78 -1.42 -10.69
C VAL A 179 -14.13 -0.74 -10.55
N LEU A 180 -14.14 0.57 -10.32
CA LEU A 180 -15.36 1.37 -10.23
C LEU A 180 -15.85 1.80 -11.61
N LEU A 181 -14.92 2.21 -12.47
CA LEU A 181 -15.19 2.69 -13.82
C LEU A 181 -14.05 2.29 -14.74
N ASP A 182 -14.40 1.88 -15.95
CA ASP A 182 -13.46 1.67 -17.05
C ASP A 182 -14.18 2.00 -18.36
N LEU A 183 -13.98 3.22 -18.87
CA LEU A 183 -14.72 3.72 -20.01
C LEU A 183 -13.92 4.79 -20.78
N LEU A 184 -13.79 4.61 -22.10
CA LEU A 184 -13.25 5.61 -23.04
C LEU A 184 -11.87 6.17 -22.63
N GLY A 185 -10.99 5.33 -22.08
CA GLY A 185 -9.65 5.74 -21.64
C GLY A 185 -9.62 6.34 -20.22
N LEU A 186 -10.75 6.45 -19.53
CA LEU A 186 -10.80 6.76 -18.09
C LEU A 186 -11.01 5.49 -17.29
N ARG A 187 -10.12 5.21 -16.35
CA ARG A 187 -10.24 4.08 -15.42
C ARG A 187 -10.10 4.54 -13.98
N ILE A 188 -11.00 4.08 -13.11
CA ILE A 188 -10.96 4.32 -11.66
C ILE A 188 -10.93 2.97 -10.95
N VAL A 189 -9.87 2.76 -10.17
CA VAL A 189 -9.69 1.56 -9.34
C VAL A 189 -9.66 1.97 -7.87
N LEU A 190 -10.45 1.28 -7.06
CA LEU A 190 -10.51 1.43 -5.61
C LEU A 190 -9.70 0.30 -4.96
N ASN A 191 -9.06 0.62 -3.83
CA ASN A 191 -8.25 -0.34 -3.06
C ASN A 191 -7.28 -1.12 -3.97
N GLU A 192 -6.57 -0.42 -4.86
CA GLU A 192 -5.59 -1.06 -5.76
C GLU A 192 -4.44 -1.58 -4.89
N GLN A 193 -4.19 -2.88 -4.97
CA GLN A 193 -3.19 -3.56 -4.16
C GLN A 193 -2.19 -4.28 -5.06
N THR A 194 -0.92 -3.92 -4.90
CA THR A 194 0.20 -4.56 -5.58
C THR A 194 1.12 -5.19 -4.55
N SER A 195 1.26 -6.51 -4.59
CA SER A 195 2.17 -7.25 -3.73
C SER A 195 3.49 -7.57 -4.43
N TRP A 196 4.56 -7.70 -3.65
CA TRP A 196 5.86 -8.17 -4.12
C TRP A 196 6.57 -8.98 -3.04
N GLY A 197 7.73 -9.52 -3.38
CA GLY A 197 8.51 -10.43 -2.54
C GLY A 197 8.29 -11.90 -2.89
N ASP A 198 9.13 -12.75 -2.33
CA ASP A 198 9.12 -14.21 -2.53
C ASP A 198 8.22 -14.94 -1.51
N GLY A 199 7.68 -14.22 -0.52
CA GLY A 199 6.87 -14.78 0.56
C GLY A 199 7.66 -15.63 1.56
N VAL A 200 9.00 -15.68 1.43
CA VAL A 200 9.88 -16.50 2.28
C VAL A 200 10.92 -15.64 2.99
N ASN A 201 11.66 -14.82 2.23
CA ASN A 201 12.67 -13.90 2.76
C ASN A 201 12.23 -12.44 2.63
N SER A 202 11.20 -12.19 1.82
CA SER A 202 10.70 -10.86 1.54
C SER A 202 9.20 -10.87 1.30
N ILE A 203 8.54 -9.81 1.76
CA ILE A 203 7.15 -9.54 1.44
C ILE A 203 6.93 -8.04 1.42
N GLY A 204 6.11 -7.56 0.51
CA GLY A 204 5.67 -6.18 0.52
C GLY A 204 4.32 -6.02 -0.15
N LEU A 205 3.69 -4.91 0.18
CA LEU A 205 2.40 -4.52 -0.35
C LEU A 205 2.35 -3.00 -0.48
N ALA A 206 1.71 -2.53 -1.55
CA ALA A 206 1.34 -1.15 -1.74
C ALA A 206 -0.17 -1.13 -1.95
N THR A 207 -0.85 -0.22 -1.25
CA THR A 207 -2.30 -0.02 -1.30
C THR A 207 -2.58 1.43 -1.66
N ASN A 208 -3.20 1.64 -2.83
CA ASN A 208 -3.77 2.92 -3.20
C ASN A 208 -5.26 2.89 -2.87
N ALA A 209 -5.74 3.88 -2.10
CA ALA A 209 -7.17 3.96 -1.84
C ALA A 209 -7.97 4.18 -3.13
N LEU A 210 -7.49 5.10 -3.96
CA LEU A 210 -8.09 5.40 -5.24
C LEU A 210 -7.01 5.74 -6.26
N ARG A 211 -7.10 5.13 -7.44
CA ARG A 211 -6.29 5.49 -8.62
C ARG A 211 -7.19 5.83 -9.79
N ILE A 212 -7.01 7.02 -10.33
CA ILE A 212 -7.63 7.47 -11.59
C ILE A 212 -6.55 7.41 -12.65
N THR A 213 -6.81 6.71 -13.74
CA THR A 213 -5.92 6.61 -14.90
C THR A 213 -6.61 7.20 -16.12
N PHE A 214 -5.88 8.01 -16.85
CA PHE A 214 -6.23 8.54 -18.15
C PHE A 214 -5.30 7.90 -19.19
N ASP A 215 -5.87 7.25 -20.19
CA ASP A 215 -5.18 6.63 -21.32
C ASP A 215 -5.77 7.19 -22.61
N ASP A 216 -5.10 8.21 -23.16
CA ASP A 216 -5.56 9.00 -24.29
C ASP A 216 -7.02 9.46 -24.12
N PHE A 217 -7.38 9.87 -22.90
CA PHE A 217 -8.72 10.32 -22.57
C PHE A 217 -9.02 11.65 -23.25
N LEU A 218 -10.11 11.71 -24.02
CA LEU A 218 -10.49 12.92 -24.77
C LEU A 218 -11.10 13.97 -23.83
N LEU A 219 -10.36 15.05 -23.58
CA LEU A 219 -10.78 16.17 -22.75
C LEU A 219 -10.58 17.49 -23.51
N GLY A 220 -11.66 18.25 -23.73
CA GLY A 220 -11.59 19.56 -24.39
C GLY A 220 -10.91 19.56 -25.77
N GLY A 221 -11.04 18.46 -26.53
CA GLY A 221 -10.43 18.29 -27.85
C GLY A 221 -8.96 17.84 -27.84
N ARG A 222 -8.39 17.53 -26.67
CA ARG A 222 -7.03 17.00 -26.51
C ARG A 222 -7.08 15.63 -25.86
N LEU A 223 -6.08 14.79 -26.15
CA LEU A 223 -5.88 13.52 -25.44
C LEU A 223 -5.02 13.78 -24.21
N VAL A 224 -5.50 13.31 -23.07
CA VAL A 224 -4.84 13.40 -21.76
C VAL A 224 -4.47 12.01 -21.30
N SER A 225 -3.22 11.85 -20.85
CA SER A 225 -2.68 10.58 -20.38
C SER A 225 -1.90 10.78 -19.09
N GLY A 226 -2.07 9.87 -18.13
CA GLY A 226 -1.44 9.95 -16.83
C GLY A 226 -2.28 9.36 -15.70
N ASP A 227 -1.88 9.59 -14.46
CA ASP A 227 -2.55 9.05 -13.29
C ASP A 227 -2.63 10.04 -12.12
N VAL A 228 -3.66 9.82 -11.30
CA VAL A 228 -3.90 10.49 -10.04
C VAL A 228 -4.06 9.40 -8.98
N ILE A 229 -3.22 9.44 -7.96
CA ILE A 229 -3.22 8.49 -6.85
C ILE A 229 -3.60 9.23 -5.58
N LEU A 230 -4.55 8.66 -4.86
CA LEU A 230 -5.03 9.16 -3.58
C LEU A 230 -4.91 8.08 -2.52
N GLY A 231 -4.43 8.49 -1.34
CA GLY A 231 -4.27 7.61 -0.20
C GLY A 231 -3.31 6.47 -0.51
N HIS A 232 -2.03 6.77 -0.73
CA HIS A 232 -1.03 5.73 -0.92
C HIS A 232 -0.44 5.30 0.43
N SER A 233 -0.35 4.00 0.63
CA SER A 233 0.43 3.40 1.72
C SER A 233 1.19 2.18 1.22
N GLN A 234 2.39 1.98 1.71
CA GLN A 234 3.20 0.80 1.41
C GLN A 234 4.00 0.35 2.63
N ALA A 235 4.24 -0.95 2.73
CA ALA A 235 5.18 -1.50 3.69
C ALA A 235 5.81 -2.78 3.15
N SER A 236 7.05 -3.05 3.55
CA SER A 236 7.78 -4.26 3.18
C SER A 236 8.72 -4.74 4.27
N ILE A 237 8.97 -6.04 4.27
CA ILE A 237 10.04 -6.69 5.00
C ILE A 237 10.97 -7.32 3.97
N THR A 238 12.26 -7.05 4.08
CA THR A 238 13.28 -7.74 3.26
C THR A 238 14.35 -8.35 4.15
N ASP A 239 15.12 -9.28 3.58
CA ASP A 239 16.17 -10.01 4.30
C ASP A 239 15.66 -10.68 5.59
N PHE A 240 14.41 -11.15 5.57
CA PHE A 240 13.87 -11.95 6.66
C PHE A 240 14.51 -13.33 6.65
N VAL A 241 15.20 -13.66 7.73
CA VAL A 241 15.70 -15.00 7.95
C VAL A 241 14.78 -15.68 8.93
N GLN A 242 13.96 -16.61 8.43
CA GLN A 242 13.18 -17.47 9.29
C GLN A 242 14.15 -18.27 10.17
N GLN A 243 14.15 -18.01 11.49
CA GLN A 243 14.85 -18.89 12.40
C GLN A 243 14.17 -20.25 12.34
N ASN A 244 14.84 -21.25 11.74
CA ASN A 244 14.41 -22.63 11.85
C ASN A 244 14.16 -22.91 13.33
N ALA A 245 12.99 -23.43 13.68
CA ALA A 245 12.71 -23.89 15.03
C ALA A 245 13.75 -24.96 15.38
N VAL A 246 14.78 -24.59 16.13
CA VAL A 246 15.67 -25.54 16.76
C VAL A 246 14.79 -26.30 17.74
N PRO A 247 14.68 -27.65 17.65
CA PRO A 247 13.90 -28.40 18.63
C PRO A 247 14.39 -27.99 20.01
N GLU A 248 13.50 -27.51 20.86
CA GLU A 248 13.88 -26.97 22.15
C GLU A 248 14.66 -28.04 22.93
N PRO A 249 15.59 -27.68 23.82
CA PRO A 249 16.32 -28.66 24.62
C PRO A 249 15.41 -29.66 25.34
N ALA A 250 14.17 -29.26 25.67
CA ALA A 250 13.13 -30.13 26.19
C ALA A 250 12.63 -31.18 25.18
N SER A 251 12.49 -30.84 23.90
CA SER A 251 12.16 -31.79 22.83
C SER A 251 13.27 -32.84 22.65
N TRP A 252 14.53 -32.42 22.73
CA TRP A 252 15.67 -33.35 22.75
C TRP A 252 15.65 -34.25 23.97
N ALA A 253 15.40 -33.67 25.16
CA ALA A 253 15.32 -34.42 26.41
C ALA A 253 14.18 -35.45 26.38
N LEU A 254 13.00 -35.09 25.86
CA LEU A 254 11.86 -36.00 25.70
C LEU A 254 12.15 -37.11 24.70
N MET A 255 12.82 -36.81 23.59
CA MET A 255 13.23 -37.81 22.61
C MET A 255 14.25 -38.78 23.20
N ILE A 256 15.28 -38.28 23.89
CA ILE A 256 16.29 -39.09 24.56
C ILE A 256 15.66 -39.93 25.68
N MET A 257 14.76 -39.34 26.47
CA MET A 257 14.02 -40.05 27.51
C MET A 257 13.13 -41.15 26.92
N GLY A 258 12.43 -40.86 25.82
CA GLY A 258 11.61 -41.84 25.10
C GLY A 258 12.44 -43.02 24.60
N PHE A 259 13.55 -42.76 23.91
CA PHE A 259 14.45 -43.82 23.46
C PHE A 259 15.12 -44.57 24.62
N GLY A 260 15.49 -43.87 25.68
CA GLY A 260 16.07 -44.47 26.89
C GLY A 260 15.10 -45.40 27.62
N LEU A 261 13.83 -45.01 27.73
CA LEU A 261 12.77 -45.83 28.34
C LEU A 261 12.46 -47.07 27.49
N VAL A 262 12.37 -46.92 26.17
CA VAL A 262 12.14 -48.07 25.27
C VAL A 262 13.33 -49.04 25.31
N GLY A 263 14.56 -48.53 25.23
CA GLY A 263 15.78 -49.35 25.28
C GLY A 263 15.94 -50.09 26.62
N SER A 264 15.67 -49.42 27.74
CA SER A 264 15.70 -50.05 29.07
C SER A 264 14.62 -51.12 29.23
N ALA A 265 13.39 -50.87 28.78
CA ALA A 265 12.32 -51.86 28.79
C ALA A 265 12.66 -53.12 27.97
N MET A 266 13.27 -52.95 26.79
CA MET A 266 13.71 -54.09 25.97
C MET A 266 14.83 -54.90 26.63
N ARG A 267 15.77 -54.23 27.32
CA ARG A 267 16.88 -54.91 28.03
C ARG A 267 16.37 -55.73 29.21
N ILE A 268 15.39 -55.22 29.96
CA ILE A 268 14.78 -55.94 31.09
C ILE A 268 14.02 -57.19 30.61
N ARG A 269 13.35 -57.13 29.45
CA ARG A 269 12.66 -58.30 28.87
C ARG A 269 13.62 -59.43 28.49
N LYS A 270 14.80 -59.12 27.94
CA LYS A 270 15.82 -60.13 27.61
C LYS A 270 16.53 -60.73 28.84
N ALA A 271 16.54 -60.02 29.97
CA ALA A 271 17.22 -60.45 31.19
C ALA A 271 16.38 -61.36 32.10
N ARG A 272 15.14 -61.70 31.73
CA ARG A 272 14.37 -62.73 32.45
C ARG A 272 14.90 -64.12 32.07
N PRO A 273 15.49 -64.89 33.01
CA PRO A 273 15.81 -66.28 32.74
C PRO A 273 14.51 -67.04 32.50
N ALA A 274 14.47 -67.90 31.48
CA ALA A 274 13.41 -68.90 31.37
C ALA A 274 13.48 -69.79 32.62
N MET A 275 12.53 -69.63 33.53
CA MET A 275 12.36 -70.59 34.62
C MET A 275 11.80 -71.88 34.01
N ALA A 276 12.59 -72.96 34.13
CA ALA A 276 12.18 -74.35 33.88
C ALA A 276 11.36 -74.88 35.05
#